data_AF-A0A3M7J6Q9-F1
#
_entry.id   AF-A0A3M7J6Q9-F1
#
_cell.length_a   1.000
_cell.length_b   1.000
_cell.length_c   1.000
_cell.angle_alpha   90.00
_cell.angle_beta   90.00
_cell.angle_gamma   90.00
#
_symmetry.space_group_name_H-M   'P 1'
#
loop_
_entity.id
_entity.type
_entity.pdbx_description
1 polymer ?
#
loop_
_entity_poly.entity_id
_entity_poly.type
_entity_poly.pdbx_seq_one_letter_code
_entity_poly.pdbx_strand_id
1 'polypeptide(L)'
;SIGEKLGIYCGALSGANIATEVALEKWSETTVAYDPPSMDSKHPTPAATPGGTPGGSPKASHVDLTNLVAESIKNASGKIQHLKSLPSEYPALHARNMKKLFHRPYFHVRIVSDVAGVSLGGALKNVVALGAGWVDGLGWGDNAKAAVMRVGIMEEVRFGKMFFADTVRAESFTEESCGVADMITSCGSGRNFRCAKMSAAEGKPISEIEKRELNGQQLQGTGTAYEVNAFLKMQGKEKEFPLFTAVYNILEGKYQAKDIPDLIEQKD
;
A
#
# COMPACT_ATOMS: atom_id res chain seq x y z
N SER A 1 14.87 0.08 -3.38
CA SER A 1 13.59 0.53 -2.79
C SER A 1 13.15 1.86 -3.39
N ILE A 2 11.90 2.31 -3.17
CA ILE A 2 11.43 3.66 -3.58
C ILE A 2 12.36 4.74 -3.04
N GLY A 3 12.82 4.58 -1.80
CA GLY A 3 13.74 5.53 -1.18
C GLY A 3 15.13 5.58 -1.82
N GLU A 4 15.66 4.47 -2.33
CA GLU A 4 16.91 4.46 -3.10
C GLU A 4 16.75 5.17 -4.45
N LYS A 5 15.60 5.01 -5.12
CA LYS A 5 15.32 5.66 -6.42
C LYS A 5 15.07 7.17 -6.27
N LEU A 6 14.39 7.57 -5.20
CA LEU A 6 14.10 8.98 -4.92
C LEU A 6 15.22 9.68 -4.12
N GLY A 7 16.18 8.92 -3.59
CA GLY A 7 17.19 9.41 -2.65
C GLY A 7 16.63 9.92 -1.31
N ILE A 8 15.37 9.61 -0.99
CA ILE A 8 14.70 10.04 0.24
C ILE A 8 14.17 8.83 1.00
N TYR A 9 14.39 8.80 2.31
CA TYR A 9 13.79 7.77 3.16
C TYR A 9 12.27 7.94 3.21
N CYS A 10 11.50 6.85 3.07
CA CYS A 10 10.04 6.88 3.05
C CYS A 10 9.45 5.99 4.15
N GLY A 11 8.47 6.53 4.89
CA GLY A 11 7.53 5.75 5.70
C GLY A 11 6.20 5.57 4.96
N ALA A 12 5.27 4.82 5.56
CA ALA A 12 3.93 4.61 5.01
C ALA A 12 2.84 4.84 6.07
N LEU A 13 1.67 5.28 5.64
CA LEU A 13 0.49 5.44 6.50
C LEU A 13 -0.71 4.89 5.73
N SER A 14 -1.38 3.90 6.32
CA SER A 14 -2.59 3.28 5.77
C SER A 14 -3.49 2.79 6.92
N GLY A 15 -4.78 2.63 6.63
CA GLY A 15 -5.78 2.28 7.64
C GLY A 15 -7.18 2.58 7.17
N ALA A 16 -8.13 2.03 7.92
CA ALA A 16 -9.54 2.07 7.58
C ALA A 16 -10.11 3.50 7.48
N ASN A 17 -10.57 3.86 6.27
CA ASN A 17 -11.38 5.05 5.97
C ASN A 17 -10.95 6.36 6.67
N ILE A 18 -9.65 6.64 6.61
CA ILE A 18 -8.99 7.65 7.47
C ILE A 18 -9.58 9.06 7.31
N ALA A 19 -9.87 9.53 6.10
CA ALA A 19 -10.06 10.97 5.89
C ALA A 19 -11.34 11.53 6.54
N THR A 20 -12.51 10.93 6.26
CA THR A 20 -13.80 11.51 6.68
C THR A 20 -14.07 11.29 8.17
N GLU A 21 -13.77 10.10 8.69
CA GLU A 21 -14.03 9.79 10.10
C GLU A 21 -13.10 10.59 11.04
N VAL A 22 -11.83 10.76 10.67
CA VAL A 22 -10.89 11.64 11.39
C VAL A 22 -11.35 13.10 11.35
N ALA A 23 -11.85 13.60 10.22
CA ALA A 23 -12.37 14.96 10.10
C ALA A 23 -13.62 15.20 10.96
N LEU A 24 -14.39 14.15 11.26
CA LEU A 24 -15.57 14.18 12.13
C LEU A 24 -15.25 13.79 13.57
N GLU A 25 -13.97 13.62 13.92
CA GLU A 25 -13.50 13.18 15.24
C GLU A 25 -14.14 11.87 15.72
N LYS A 26 -14.51 11.00 14.78
CA LYS A 26 -15.04 9.68 15.10
C LYS A 26 -13.90 8.70 15.31
N TRP A 27 -14.14 7.76 16.22
CA TRP A 27 -13.13 6.79 16.60
C TRP A 27 -12.69 5.94 15.40
N SER A 28 -11.38 5.91 15.17
CA SER A 28 -10.74 5.17 14.08
C SER A 28 -9.31 4.77 14.44
N GLU A 29 -8.78 3.77 13.73
CA GLU A 29 -7.43 3.26 13.91
C GLU A 29 -6.65 3.25 12.60
N THR A 30 -5.35 3.54 12.65
CA THR A 30 -4.42 3.49 11.52
C THR A 30 -3.11 2.82 11.90
N THR A 31 -2.41 2.33 10.88
CA THR A 31 -1.03 1.85 10.99
C THR A 31 -0.10 2.81 10.26
N VAL A 32 0.94 3.27 10.96
CA VAL A 32 2.03 4.05 10.39
C VAL A 32 3.29 3.18 10.42
N ALA A 33 3.83 2.88 9.25
CA ALA A 33 5.14 2.25 9.14
C ALA A 33 6.26 3.27 9.11
N TYR A 34 7.24 3.07 9.98
CA TYR A 34 8.46 3.84 10.03
C TYR A 34 9.61 2.95 10.52
N ASP A 35 10.60 2.73 9.66
CA ASP A 35 11.83 1.98 9.91
C ASP A 35 13.06 2.91 9.97
N PRO A 36 13.54 3.32 11.15
CA PRO A 36 14.56 4.36 11.27
C PRO A 36 15.78 4.12 10.35
N PRO A 37 16.14 5.07 9.46
CA PRO A 37 17.28 4.87 8.58
C PRO A 37 18.59 4.76 9.37
N SER A 38 19.55 4.00 8.83
CA SER A 38 20.86 3.77 9.47
C SER A 38 21.62 5.07 9.77
N MET A 39 21.44 6.10 8.94
CA MET A 39 22.01 7.44 9.10
C MET A 39 21.47 8.19 10.33
N ASP A 40 20.23 7.89 10.74
CA ASP A 40 19.57 8.51 11.90
C ASP A 40 19.76 7.66 13.18
N SER A 41 20.35 6.46 13.05
CA SER A 41 20.68 5.60 14.17
C SER A 41 21.91 6.14 14.89
N LYS A 42 21.70 6.93 15.95
CA LYS A 42 22.76 7.49 16.82
C LYS A 42 23.54 6.42 17.64
N HIS A 43 23.65 5.18 17.18
CA HIS A 43 24.48 4.16 17.82
C HIS A 43 25.89 4.13 17.22
N PRO A 44 26.95 4.31 18.04
CA PRO A 44 28.28 3.93 17.60
C PRO A 44 28.26 2.41 17.39
N THR A 45 28.78 1.97 16.24
CA THR A 45 29.12 0.56 15.98
C THR A 45 29.85 -0.02 17.20
N PRO A 46 29.55 -1.25 17.67
CA PRO A 46 30.28 -1.84 18.79
C PRO A 46 31.78 -1.83 18.47
N ALA A 47 32.57 -1.23 19.38
CA ALA A 47 34.00 -1.12 19.24
C ALA A 47 34.63 -2.50 19.08
N ALA A 48 35.57 -2.60 18.14
CA ALA A 48 36.29 -3.82 17.81
C ALA A 48 36.83 -4.54 19.05
N THR A 49 36.80 -5.87 19.01
CA THR A 49 37.48 -6.78 19.93
C THR A 49 38.95 -6.38 20.10
N PRO A 50 39.54 -6.51 21.30
CA PRO A 50 40.93 -6.10 21.54
C PRO A 50 41.89 -6.98 20.70
N GLY A 51 42.57 -6.38 19.72
CA GLY A 51 43.63 -7.05 18.93
C GLY A 51 43.57 -6.91 17.41
N GLY A 52 42.52 -6.30 16.83
CA GLY A 52 42.43 -6.04 15.39
C GLY A 52 43.01 -4.67 14.98
N THR A 53 43.80 -4.63 13.91
CA THR A 53 44.34 -3.42 13.28
C THR A 53 43.22 -2.41 12.94
N PRO A 54 43.43 -1.09 13.13
CA PRO A 54 42.42 -0.08 12.86
C PRO A 54 42.23 0.13 11.35
N GLY A 55 41.42 -0.71 10.72
CA GLY A 55 40.82 -0.40 9.42
C GLY A 55 39.79 0.70 9.62
N GLY A 56 40.18 1.95 9.39
CA GLY A 56 39.29 3.10 9.50
C GLY A 56 38.15 3.02 8.48
N SER A 57 36.98 2.57 8.90
CA SER A 57 35.73 2.83 8.17
C SER A 57 35.31 4.30 8.43
N PRO A 58 34.80 5.00 7.42
CA PRO A 58 34.58 6.44 7.49
C PRO A 58 33.55 6.78 8.59
N LYS A 59 33.88 7.78 9.42
CA LYS A 59 33.06 8.27 10.55
C LYS A 59 31.77 9.00 10.13
N ALA A 60 31.51 9.09 8.84
CA ALA A 60 30.31 9.65 8.25
C ALA A 60 30.15 9.08 6.84
N SER A 61 28.92 8.74 6.46
CA SER A 61 28.59 8.55 5.06
C SER A 61 28.79 9.88 4.34
N HIS A 62 29.80 9.98 3.48
CA HIS A 62 30.06 11.16 2.63
C HIS A 62 29.05 11.29 1.47
N VAL A 63 27.83 10.78 1.65
CA VAL A 63 26.78 10.88 0.64
C VAL A 63 26.12 12.25 0.80
N ASP A 64 26.53 13.20 -0.04
CA ASP A 64 25.89 14.49 -0.16
C ASP A 64 24.53 14.35 -0.88
N LEU A 65 23.48 14.21 -0.08
CA LEU A 65 22.10 14.11 -0.56
C LEU A 65 21.53 15.46 -1.05
N THR A 66 22.28 16.57 -0.94
CA THR A 66 21.80 17.87 -1.45
C THR A 66 21.86 17.97 -2.98
N ASN A 67 22.61 17.07 -3.62
CA ASN A 67 22.79 16.98 -5.08
C ASN A 67 22.04 15.78 -5.71
N LEU A 68 20.90 15.38 -5.13
CA LEU A 68 20.05 14.32 -5.69
C LEU A 68 19.25 14.85 -6.90
N VAL A 69 19.77 14.62 -8.11
CA VAL A 69 19.02 14.78 -9.35
C VAL A 69 18.40 13.42 -9.70
N ALA A 70 17.12 13.22 -9.39
CA ALA A 70 16.40 12.04 -9.88
C ALA A 70 16.36 12.09 -11.42
N GLU A 71 16.73 11.00 -12.11
CA GLU A 71 16.74 10.96 -13.58
C GLU A 71 15.37 11.24 -14.21
N SER A 72 14.29 11.01 -13.46
CA SER A 72 12.91 11.36 -13.83
C SER A 72 12.63 12.87 -13.88
N ILE A 73 13.49 13.71 -13.31
CA ILE A 73 13.34 15.17 -13.25
C ILE A 73 13.99 15.86 -14.46
N LYS A 74 14.79 15.16 -15.29
CA LYS A 74 15.43 15.76 -16.48
C LYS A 74 14.43 16.40 -17.47
N ASN A 75 13.17 15.99 -17.46
CA ASN A 75 12.10 16.51 -18.32
C ASN A 75 11.10 17.42 -17.61
N ALA A 76 11.28 17.70 -16.32
CA ALA A 76 10.41 18.62 -15.58
C ALA A 76 11.13 19.96 -15.44
N SER A 77 10.60 21.02 -16.08
CA SER A 77 11.06 22.42 -15.97
C SER A 77 10.82 23.03 -14.58
N GLY A 78 10.96 22.26 -13.50
CA GLY A 78 10.82 22.69 -12.12
C GLY A 78 12.19 23.01 -11.51
N LYS A 79 12.28 24.12 -10.77
CA LYS A 79 13.47 24.46 -9.98
C LYS A 79 13.84 23.28 -9.07
N ILE A 80 15.08 22.80 -9.16
CA ILE A 80 15.66 21.84 -8.22
C ILE A 80 15.58 22.47 -6.83
N GLN A 81 14.73 21.92 -5.94
CA GLN A 81 14.66 22.38 -4.57
C GLN A 81 15.91 21.87 -3.84
N HIS A 82 16.81 22.79 -3.51
CA HIS A 82 17.93 22.50 -2.64
C HIS A 82 17.37 22.24 -1.23
N LEU A 83 17.24 20.98 -0.85
CA LEU A 83 16.77 20.61 0.48
C LEU A 83 17.83 21.05 1.51
N LYS A 84 17.39 21.78 2.54
CA LYS A 84 18.24 22.14 3.68
C LYS A 84 18.20 21.00 4.68
N SER A 85 19.37 20.48 5.08
CA SER A 85 19.44 19.49 6.15
C SER A 85 18.83 20.04 7.45
N LEU A 86 18.21 19.16 8.23
CA LEU A 86 17.77 19.50 9.57
C LEU A 86 18.99 19.86 10.44
N PRO A 87 18.87 20.82 11.38
CA PRO A 87 19.95 21.13 12.31
C PRO A 87 20.39 19.89 13.09
N SER A 88 21.71 19.69 13.23
CA SER A 88 22.30 18.49 13.86
C SER A 88 21.91 18.30 15.33
N GLU A 89 21.50 19.38 15.99
CA GLU A 89 21.02 19.42 17.36
C GLU A 89 19.62 18.79 17.52
N TYR A 90 18.87 18.59 16.43
CA TYR A 90 17.55 17.98 16.52
C TYR A 90 17.69 16.47 16.79
N PRO A 91 16.79 15.91 17.61
CA PRO A 91 16.76 14.46 17.78
C PRO A 91 16.40 13.80 16.45
N ALA A 92 16.93 12.60 16.22
CA ALA A 92 16.52 11.79 15.08
C ALA A 92 15.00 11.56 15.13
N LEU A 93 14.39 11.40 13.96
CA LEU A 93 13.01 10.96 13.90
C LEU A 93 12.92 9.53 14.44
N HIS A 94 12.01 9.31 15.39
CA HIS A 94 11.76 8.01 16.00
C HIS A 94 10.29 7.67 15.90
N ALA A 95 9.95 6.38 15.99
CA ALA A 95 8.57 5.88 16.06
C ALA A 95 7.70 6.66 17.08
N ARG A 96 8.31 7.07 18.21
CA ARG A 96 7.63 7.85 19.25
C ARG A 96 7.23 9.25 18.79
N ASN A 97 8.02 9.88 17.93
CA ASN A 97 7.71 11.18 17.33
C ASN A 97 6.54 11.05 16.36
N MET A 98 6.54 10.01 15.52
CA MET A 98 5.43 9.71 14.59
C MET A 98 4.13 9.44 15.35
N LYS A 99 4.18 8.61 16.41
CA LYS A 99 3.01 8.37 17.25
C LYS A 99 2.52 9.66 17.90
N LYS A 100 3.41 10.49 18.46
CA LYS A 100 3.02 11.77 19.05
C LYS A 100 2.41 12.73 18.02
N LEU A 101 2.91 12.73 16.78
CA LEU A 101 2.41 13.61 15.72
C LEU A 101 0.98 13.24 15.32
N PHE A 102 0.70 11.95 15.08
CA PHE A 102 -0.56 11.51 14.51
C PHE A 102 -1.63 11.08 15.55
N HIS A 103 -1.25 10.51 16.69
CA HIS A 103 -2.18 9.82 17.60
C HIS A 103 -3.11 10.76 18.38
N ARG A 104 -4.43 10.67 18.19
CA ARG A 104 -5.48 11.44 18.90
C ARG A 104 -6.40 10.50 19.70
N PRO A 105 -7.20 11.01 20.68
CA PRO A 105 -8.18 10.18 21.38
C PRO A 105 -9.19 9.48 20.48
N TYR A 106 -9.51 10.08 19.32
CA TYR A 106 -10.38 9.50 18.29
C TYR A 106 -9.61 8.85 17.13
N PHE A 107 -8.28 8.97 17.10
CA PHE A 107 -7.46 8.45 15.99
C PHE A 107 -6.25 7.69 16.54
N HIS A 108 -6.46 6.39 16.76
CA HIS A 108 -5.46 5.52 17.34
C HIS A 108 -4.42 5.10 16.30
N VAL A 109 -3.17 5.41 16.58
CA VAL A 109 -2.03 5.07 15.73
C VAL A 109 -1.23 3.92 16.33
N ARG A 110 -1.08 2.84 15.56
CA ARG A 110 -0.07 1.80 15.76
C ARG A 110 1.15 2.07 14.88
N ILE A 111 2.34 1.97 15.45
CA ILE A 111 3.60 2.13 14.70
C ILE A 111 4.20 0.75 14.46
N VAL A 112 4.59 0.47 13.22
CA VAL A 112 5.28 -0.77 12.82
C VAL A 112 6.54 -0.43 12.02
N SER A 113 7.45 -1.39 11.85
CA SER A 113 8.64 -1.22 11.01
C SER A 113 8.43 -1.70 9.56
N ASP A 114 7.37 -2.47 9.29
CA ASP A 114 7.12 -3.02 7.96
C ASP A 114 6.51 -1.97 7.01
N VAL A 115 7.38 -1.18 6.38
CA VAL A 115 6.99 -0.17 5.38
C VAL A 115 6.40 -0.80 4.13
N ALA A 116 6.91 -1.96 3.72
CA ALA A 116 6.44 -2.64 2.51
C ALA A 116 5.03 -3.19 2.70
N GLY A 117 4.76 -3.90 3.81
CA GLY A 117 3.46 -4.46 4.15
C GLY A 117 2.39 -3.38 4.27
N VAL A 118 2.67 -2.29 5.01
CA VAL A 118 1.71 -1.17 5.14
C VAL A 118 1.41 -0.51 3.80
N SER A 119 2.41 -0.35 2.94
CA SER A 119 2.24 0.24 1.60
C SER A 119 1.42 -0.67 0.68
N LEU A 120 1.74 -1.97 0.67
CA LEU A 120 1.04 -2.97 -0.15
C LEU A 120 -0.41 -3.13 0.30
N GLY A 121 -0.67 -3.22 1.61
CA GLY A 121 -2.03 -3.30 2.16
C GLY A 121 -2.90 -2.15 1.66
N GLY A 122 -2.42 -0.91 1.74
CA GLY A 122 -3.18 0.26 1.28
C GLY A 122 -3.45 0.30 -0.24
N ALA A 123 -2.58 -0.29 -1.06
CA ALA A 123 -2.73 -0.32 -2.52
C ALA A 123 -3.60 -1.50 -2.98
N LEU A 124 -3.24 -2.73 -2.63
CA LEU A 124 -3.83 -3.96 -3.13
C LEU A 124 -5.29 -4.14 -2.72
N LYS A 125 -5.68 -3.66 -1.53
CA LYS A 125 -7.06 -3.71 -1.04
C LYS A 125 -8.06 -3.03 -1.97
N ASN A 126 -7.63 -2.05 -2.75
CA ASN A 126 -8.48 -1.38 -3.72
C ASN A 126 -8.85 -2.28 -4.91
N VAL A 127 -7.98 -3.24 -5.29
CA VAL A 127 -8.27 -4.26 -6.31
C VAL A 127 -9.32 -5.24 -5.76
N VAL A 128 -9.15 -5.68 -4.51
CA VAL A 128 -10.11 -6.55 -3.82
C VAL A 128 -11.48 -5.86 -3.69
N ALA A 129 -11.50 -4.57 -3.38
CA ALA A 129 -12.73 -3.78 -3.26
C ALA A 129 -13.53 -3.71 -4.58
N LEU A 130 -12.88 -3.74 -5.75
CA LEU A 130 -13.57 -3.84 -7.04
C LEU A 130 -14.30 -5.19 -7.17
N GLY A 131 -13.60 -6.30 -6.89
CA GLY A 131 -14.18 -7.64 -6.90
C GLY A 131 -15.37 -7.76 -5.95
N ALA A 132 -15.21 -7.28 -4.70
CA ALA A 132 -16.26 -7.26 -3.70
C ALA A 132 -17.48 -6.42 -4.16
N GLY A 133 -17.22 -5.26 -4.78
CA GLY A 133 -18.27 -4.39 -5.30
C GLY A 133 -19.08 -5.04 -6.41
N TRP A 134 -18.43 -5.69 -7.38
CA TRP A 134 -19.13 -6.40 -8.44
C TRP A 134 -20.01 -7.54 -7.91
N VAL A 135 -19.49 -8.36 -7.00
CA VAL A 135 -20.25 -9.45 -6.38
C VAL A 135 -21.48 -8.93 -5.62
N ASP A 136 -21.34 -7.81 -4.90
CA ASP A 136 -22.45 -7.16 -4.20
C ASP A 136 -23.48 -6.57 -5.20
N GLY A 137 -23.00 -5.98 -6.31
CA GLY A 137 -23.84 -5.42 -7.38
C GLY A 137 -24.62 -6.46 -8.17
N LEU A 138 -24.11 -7.70 -8.24
CA LEU A 138 -24.84 -8.85 -8.79
C LEU A 138 -25.89 -9.43 -7.82
N GLY A 139 -25.94 -8.95 -6.58
CA GLY A 139 -26.93 -9.38 -5.59
C GLY A 139 -26.66 -10.74 -4.96
N TRP A 140 -25.40 -11.23 -4.96
CA TRP A 140 -25.06 -12.55 -4.42
C TRP A 140 -24.96 -12.61 -2.88
N GLY A 141 -25.00 -11.45 -2.22
CA GLY A 141 -25.04 -11.35 -0.76
C GLY A 141 -23.68 -11.42 -0.06
N ASP A 142 -23.72 -11.31 1.27
CA ASP A 142 -22.52 -11.10 2.09
C ASP A 142 -21.56 -12.29 2.11
N ASN A 143 -22.05 -13.52 1.94
CA ASN A 143 -21.20 -14.71 1.91
C ASN A 143 -20.27 -14.73 0.69
N ALA A 144 -20.78 -14.36 -0.48
CA ALA A 144 -19.98 -14.28 -1.70
C ALA A 144 -18.94 -13.14 -1.60
N LYS A 145 -19.35 -11.98 -1.06
CA LYS A 145 -18.46 -10.86 -0.79
C LYS A 145 -17.35 -11.23 0.19
N ALA A 146 -17.68 -11.93 1.27
CA ALA A 146 -16.71 -12.41 2.25
C ALA A 146 -15.72 -13.42 1.64
N ALA A 147 -16.17 -14.29 0.73
CA ALA A 147 -15.29 -15.20 0.01
C ALA A 147 -14.26 -14.45 -0.84
N VAL A 148 -14.69 -13.41 -1.60
CA VAL A 148 -13.78 -12.55 -2.37
C VAL A 148 -12.78 -11.83 -1.46
N MET A 149 -13.25 -11.25 -0.36
CA MET A 149 -12.37 -10.58 0.61
C MET A 149 -11.33 -11.54 1.19
N ARG A 150 -11.74 -12.76 1.58
CA ARG A 150 -10.84 -13.78 2.11
C ARG A 150 -9.78 -14.19 1.09
N VAL A 151 -10.14 -14.39 -0.18
CA VAL A 151 -9.17 -14.67 -1.25
C VAL A 151 -8.24 -13.47 -1.46
N GLY A 152 -8.77 -12.25 -1.41
CA GLY A 152 -8.01 -11.01 -1.49
C GLY A 152 -6.90 -10.90 -0.44
N ILE A 153 -7.22 -11.11 0.85
CA ILE A 153 -6.21 -11.08 1.93
C ILE A 153 -5.12 -12.12 1.67
N MET A 154 -5.49 -13.34 1.23
CA MET A 154 -4.53 -14.38 0.95
C MET A 154 -3.59 -14.02 -0.22
N GLU A 155 -4.11 -13.34 -1.24
CA GLU A 155 -3.30 -12.83 -2.35
C GLU A 155 -2.41 -11.66 -1.93
N GLU A 156 -2.86 -10.76 -1.06
CA GLU A 156 -2.02 -9.69 -0.50
C GLU A 156 -0.83 -10.27 0.28
N VAL A 157 -1.10 -11.22 1.19
CA VAL A 157 -0.06 -11.91 1.95
C VAL A 157 0.90 -12.65 1.02
N ARG A 158 0.38 -13.34 0.01
CA ARG A 158 1.19 -14.06 -0.98
C ARG A 158 2.06 -13.09 -1.79
N PHE A 159 1.52 -11.96 -2.22
CA PHE A 159 2.22 -10.96 -3.01
C PHE A 159 3.37 -10.36 -2.20
N GLY A 160 3.09 -9.94 -0.97
CA GLY A 160 4.10 -9.42 -0.05
C GLY A 160 5.22 -10.42 0.22
N LYS A 161 4.88 -11.67 0.58
CA LYS A 161 5.90 -12.72 0.82
C LYS A 161 6.70 -13.09 -0.42
N MET A 162 6.11 -13.04 -1.61
CA MET A 162 6.78 -13.45 -2.85
C MET A 162 7.77 -12.39 -3.34
N PHE A 163 7.38 -11.11 -3.29
CA PHE A 163 8.14 -10.04 -3.93
C PHE A 163 8.91 -9.15 -2.95
N PHE A 164 8.65 -9.28 -1.65
CA PHE A 164 9.24 -8.46 -0.59
C PHE A 164 9.57 -9.29 0.67
N ALA A 165 9.97 -10.55 0.48
CA ALA A 165 10.20 -11.53 1.56
C ALA A 165 11.09 -11.01 2.71
N ASP A 166 12.10 -10.19 2.38
CA ASP A 166 13.09 -9.70 3.35
C ASP A 166 12.54 -8.61 4.28
N THR A 167 11.47 -7.92 3.88
CA THR A 167 10.96 -6.73 4.59
C THR A 167 9.52 -6.89 5.06
N VAL A 168 8.72 -7.68 4.36
CA VAL A 168 7.30 -7.87 4.65
C VAL A 168 7.04 -8.87 5.76
N ARG A 169 6.09 -8.51 6.62
CA ARG A 169 5.53 -9.34 7.68
C ARG A 169 4.10 -9.70 7.34
N ALA A 170 3.76 -10.98 7.39
CA ALA A 170 2.41 -11.44 7.06
C ALA A 170 1.35 -10.81 7.98
N GLU A 171 1.75 -10.57 9.23
CA GLU A 171 0.96 -9.97 10.30
C GLU A 171 0.52 -8.55 9.94
N SER A 172 1.27 -7.83 9.10
CA SER A 172 0.85 -6.49 8.64
C SER A 172 -0.41 -6.51 7.79
N PHE A 173 -0.74 -7.64 7.14
CA PHE A 173 -2.00 -7.79 6.42
C PHE A 173 -3.13 -8.31 7.30
N THR A 174 -2.82 -9.13 8.31
CA THR A 174 -3.85 -9.86 9.09
C THR A 174 -4.15 -9.27 10.46
N GLU A 175 -3.23 -8.51 11.06
CA GLU A 175 -3.33 -8.00 12.43
C GLU A 175 -3.37 -6.47 12.49
N GLU A 176 -2.76 -5.79 11.52
CA GLU A 176 -2.66 -4.32 11.50
C GLU A 176 -3.83 -3.67 10.74
N SER A 177 -4.19 -2.44 11.12
CA SER A 177 -5.31 -1.70 10.51
C SER A 177 -5.13 -1.47 9.00
N CYS A 178 -3.89 -1.28 8.53
CA CYS A 178 -3.58 -1.14 7.09
C CYS A 178 -3.93 -2.36 6.22
N GLY A 179 -4.06 -3.53 6.83
CA GLY A 179 -4.43 -4.77 6.15
C GLY A 179 -5.93 -5.03 6.26
N VAL A 180 -6.28 -5.97 7.14
CA VAL A 180 -7.64 -6.50 7.28
C VAL A 180 -8.70 -5.41 7.52
N ALA A 181 -8.44 -4.41 8.37
CA ALA A 181 -9.43 -3.39 8.68
C ALA A 181 -9.67 -2.42 7.50
N ASP A 182 -8.61 -1.97 6.84
CA ASP A 182 -8.72 -1.12 5.65
C ASP A 182 -9.38 -1.88 4.49
N MET A 183 -9.09 -3.19 4.34
CA MET A 183 -9.80 -4.03 3.37
C MET A 183 -11.29 -4.13 3.68
N ILE A 184 -11.67 -4.45 4.92
CA ILE A 184 -13.09 -4.61 5.32
C ILE A 184 -13.86 -3.33 5.03
N THR A 185 -13.34 -2.18 5.46
CA THR A 185 -14.02 -0.90 5.24
C THR A 185 -14.07 -0.51 3.77
N SER A 186 -12.99 -0.75 3.01
CA SER A 186 -12.97 -0.47 1.57
C SER A 186 -13.95 -1.35 0.78
N CYS A 187 -14.13 -2.60 1.18
CA CYS A 187 -15.09 -3.53 0.58
C CYS A 187 -16.54 -3.34 1.07
N GLY A 188 -16.77 -2.46 2.05
CA GLY A 188 -18.11 -2.14 2.55
C GLY A 188 -18.63 -0.78 2.07
N SER A 189 -17.75 0.22 1.94
CA SER A 189 -18.16 1.61 1.67
C SER A 189 -17.21 2.42 0.79
N GLY A 190 -16.07 1.85 0.37
CA GLY A 190 -15.06 2.55 -0.42
C GLY A 190 -15.55 2.94 -1.82
N ARG A 191 -14.91 3.96 -2.44
CA ARG A 191 -15.24 4.41 -3.81
C ARG A 191 -15.12 3.29 -4.84
N ASN A 192 -14.05 2.48 -4.77
CA ASN A 192 -13.85 1.31 -5.64
C ASN A 192 -15.04 0.33 -5.53
N PHE A 193 -15.41 -0.05 -4.30
CA PHE A 193 -16.57 -0.91 -4.04
C PHE A 193 -17.87 -0.31 -4.60
N ARG A 194 -18.16 0.95 -4.27
CA ARG A 194 -19.41 1.61 -4.67
C ARG A 194 -19.55 1.72 -6.19
N CYS A 195 -18.48 2.09 -6.90
CA CYS A 195 -18.49 2.19 -8.35
C CYS A 195 -18.57 0.82 -9.03
N ALA A 196 -17.86 -0.20 -8.53
CA ALA A 196 -17.97 -1.56 -9.05
C ALA A 196 -19.37 -2.15 -8.82
N LYS A 197 -19.97 -1.90 -7.66
CA LYS A 197 -21.37 -2.28 -7.36
C LYS A 197 -22.36 -1.69 -8.37
N MET A 198 -22.28 -0.38 -8.61
CA MET A 198 -23.12 0.28 -9.62
C MET A 198 -22.85 -0.26 -11.03
N SER A 199 -21.58 -0.48 -11.38
CA SER A 199 -21.19 -1.04 -12.69
C SER A 199 -21.86 -2.39 -12.94
N ALA A 200 -21.83 -3.31 -11.96
CA ALA A 200 -22.49 -4.61 -12.07
C ALA A 200 -24.02 -4.48 -12.09
N ALA A 201 -24.60 -3.67 -11.21
CA ALA A 201 -26.05 -3.50 -11.11
C ALA A 201 -26.68 -2.85 -12.36
N GLU A 202 -25.96 -1.93 -13.00
CA GLU A 202 -26.42 -1.22 -14.20
C GLU A 202 -25.99 -1.88 -15.51
N GLY A 203 -25.10 -2.89 -15.46
CA GLY A 203 -24.52 -3.52 -16.64
C GLY A 203 -23.66 -2.55 -17.47
N LYS A 204 -23.04 -1.56 -16.83
CA LYS A 204 -22.25 -0.50 -17.48
C LYS A 204 -20.77 -0.61 -17.17
N PRO A 205 -19.88 -0.18 -18.09
CA PRO A 205 -18.45 -0.13 -17.81
C PRO A 205 -18.15 0.74 -16.58
N ILE A 206 -17.21 0.30 -15.74
CA ILE A 206 -16.84 1.04 -14.53
C ILE A 206 -16.30 2.45 -14.85
N SER A 207 -15.72 2.65 -16.02
CA SER A 207 -15.24 3.95 -16.49
C SER A 207 -16.37 4.96 -16.74
N GLU A 208 -17.57 4.51 -17.10
CA GLU A 208 -18.76 5.36 -17.19
C GLU A 208 -19.22 5.77 -15.79
N ILE A 209 -19.27 4.81 -14.86
CA ILE A 209 -19.64 5.05 -13.47
C ILE A 209 -18.64 6.01 -12.80
N GLU A 210 -17.34 5.83 -13.01
CA GLU A 210 -16.29 6.72 -12.50
C GLU A 210 -16.53 8.17 -12.91
N LYS A 211 -16.73 8.41 -14.21
CA LYS A 211 -16.96 9.76 -14.77
C LYS A 211 -18.21 10.41 -14.19
N ARG A 212 -19.26 9.63 -13.97
CA ARG A 212 -20.55 10.12 -13.46
C ARG A 212 -20.50 10.42 -11.95
N GLU A 213 -19.86 9.54 -11.17
CA GLU A 213 -19.99 9.53 -9.71
C GLU A 213 -18.88 10.28 -8.97
N LEU A 214 -17.69 10.42 -9.56
CA LEU A 214 -16.50 10.86 -8.83
C LEU A 214 -16.06 12.30 -9.11
N ASN A 215 -16.83 13.08 -9.87
CA ASN A 215 -16.60 14.51 -10.09
C ASN A 215 -15.14 14.86 -10.45
N GLY A 216 -14.51 14.06 -11.32
CA GLY A 216 -13.13 14.24 -11.75
C GLY A 216 -12.06 13.53 -10.91
N GLN A 217 -12.43 12.83 -9.83
CA GLN A 217 -11.53 11.93 -9.10
C GLN A 217 -11.48 10.56 -9.80
N GLN A 218 -10.32 9.91 -9.76
CA GLN A 218 -10.11 8.58 -10.35
C GLN A 218 -10.20 7.46 -9.31
N LEU A 219 -10.63 6.27 -9.76
CA LEU A 219 -10.54 5.05 -8.97
C LEU A 219 -9.10 4.54 -8.97
N GLN A 220 -8.46 4.58 -7.81
CA GLN A 220 -7.11 4.01 -7.66
C GLN A 220 -7.09 2.50 -7.88
N GLY A 221 -8.19 1.78 -7.59
CA GLY A 221 -8.25 0.33 -7.75
C GLY A 221 -8.12 -0.14 -9.18
N THR A 222 -8.65 0.61 -10.16
CA THR A 222 -8.52 0.25 -11.58
C THR A 222 -7.06 0.37 -12.02
N GLY A 223 -6.41 1.51 -11.75
CA GLY A 223 -4.98 1.70 -12.02
C GLY A 223 -4.10 0.67 -11.31
N THR A 224 -4.38 0.39 -10.03
CA THR A 224 -3.63 -0.63 -9.28
C THR A 224 -3.78 -2.01 -9.89
N ALA A 225 -4.98 -2.40 -10.34
CA ALA A 225 -5.19 -3.69 -10.99
C ALA A 225 -4.38 -3.83 -12.30
N TYR A 226 -4.31 -2.75 -13.09
CA TYR A 226 -3.48 -2.70 -14.29
C TYR A 226 -1.99 -2.87 -13.98
N GLU A 227 -1.47 -2.10 -13.03
CA GLU A 227 -0.05 -2.15 -12.64
C GLU A 227 0.34 -3.51 -12.04
N VAL A 228 -0.49 -4.04 -11.15
CA VAL A 228 -0.26 -5.33 -10.51
C VAL A 228 -0.30 -6.45 -11.54
N ASN A 229 -1.31 -6.52 -12.41
CA ASN A 229 -1.36 -7.59 -13.40
C ASN A 229 -0.23 -7.47 -14.44
N ALA A 230 0.12 -6.25 -14.88
CA ALA A 230 1.28 -6.04 -15.74
C ALA A 230 2.57 -6.58 -15.09
N PHE A 231 2.77 -6.30 -13.79
CA PHE A 231 3.89 -6.84 -13.02
C PHE A 231 3.84 -8.38 -12.93
N LEU A 232 2.70 -8.96 -12.55
CA LEU A 232 2.53 -10.40 -12.44
C LEU A 232 2.77 -11.13 -13.77
N LYS A 233 2.32 -10.53 -14.87
CA LYS A 233 2.55 -11.05 -16.23
C LYS A 233 4.03 -11.06 -16.59
N MET A 234 4.77 -9.99 -16.28
CA MET A 234 6.23 -9.96 -16.47
C MET A 234 6.95 -11.01 -15.63
N GLN A 235 6.45 -11.34 -14.45
CA GLN A 235 6.99 -12.40 -13.59
C GLN A 235 6.52 -13.81 -13.98
N GLY A 236 5.56 -13.95 -14.89
CA GLY A 236 4.93 -15.24 -15.22
C GLY A 236 4.09 -15.82 -14.08
N LYS A 237 3.54 -14.96 -13.21
CA LYS A 237 2.90 -15.34 -11.93
C LYS A 237 1.39 -15.12 -11.88
N GLU A 238 0.74 -14.74 -12.98
CA GLU A 238 -0.71 -14.45 -13.01
C GLU A 238 -1.58 -15.58 -12.42
N LYS A 239 -1.21 -16.84 -12.68
CA LYS A 239 -1.92 -18.02 -12.17
C LYS A 239 -1.89 -18.16 -10.64
N GLU A 240 -0.92 -17.55 -9.96
CA GLU A 240 -0.79 -17.61 -8.51
C GLU A 240 -1.62 -16.53 -7.80
N PHE A 241 -2.20 -15.60 -8.56
CA PHE A 241 -3.02 -14.46 -8.10
C PHE A 241 -4.32 -14.38 -8.91
N PRO A 242 -5.18 -15.40 -8.82
CA PRO A 242 -6.37 -15.50 -9.65
C PRO A 242 -7.36 -14.34 -9.45
N LEU A 243 -7.56 -13.82 -8.24
CA LEU A 243 -8.47 -12.70 -7.99
C LEU A 243 -7.91 -11.39 -8.58
N PHE A 244 -6.65 -11.05 -8.34
CA PHE A 244 -6.04 -9.86 -8.95
C PHE A 244 -6.09 -9.92 -10.48
N THR A 245 -5.81 -11.10 -11.05
CA THR A 245 -5.88 -11.34 -12.49
C THR A 245 -7.32 -11.29 -13.02
N ALA A 246 -8.30 -11.84 -12.29
CA ALA A 246 -9.71 -11.78 -12.64
C ALA A 246 -10.20 -10.33 -12.69
N VAL A 247 -9.86 -9.53 -11.68
CA VAL A 247 -10.25 -8.11 -11.63
C VAL A 247 -9.70 -7.35 -12.84
N TYR A 248 -8.42 -7.52 -13.16
CA TYR A 248 -7.83 -6.96 -14.37
C TYR A 248 -8.57 -7.41 -15.64
N ASN A 249 -8.84 -8.71 -15.79
CA ASN A 249 -9.47 -9.20 -17.00
C ASN A 249 -10.93 -8.76 -17.17
N ILE A 250 -11.65 -8.50 -16.08
CA ILE A 250 -12.99 -7.91 -16.10
C ILE A 250 -12.91 -6.44 -16.53
N LEU A 251 -11.92 -5.67 -16.04
CA LEU A 251 -11.69 -4.29 -16.50
C LEU A 251 -11.40 -4.22 -18.00
N GLU A 252 -10.67 -5.22 -18.53
CA GLU A 252 -10.37 -5.36 -19.95
C GLU A 252 -11.53 -5.90 -20.79
N GLY A 253 -12.66 -6.26 -20.17
CA GLY A 253 -13.82 -6.83 -20.86
C GLY A 253 -13.60 -8.25 -21.41
N LYS A 254 -12.56 -8.97 -20.96
CA LYS A 254 -12.32 -10.37 -21.35
C LYS A 254 -13.25 -11.35 -20.62
N TYR A 255 -13.67 -10.97 -19.41
CA TYR A 255 -14.63 -11.70 -18.59
C TYR A 255 -15.65 -10.73 -17.99
N GLN A 256 -16.72 -11.28 -17.44
CA GLN A 256 -17.75 -10.55 -16.72
C GLN A 256 -17.63 -10.78 -15.21
N ALA A 257 -18.19 -9.86 -14.42
CA ALA A 257 -18.26 -9.97 -12.97
C ALA A 257 -18.84 -11.33 -12.48
N LYS A 258 -19.80 -11.89 -13.23
CA LYS A 258 -20.43 -13.17 -12.90
C LYS A 258 -19.48 -14.37 -13.01
N ASP A 259 -18.34 -14.22 -13.67
CA ASP A 259 -17.36 -15.29 -13.89
C ASP A 259 -16.35 -15.38 -12.71
N ILE A 260 -16.39 -14.45 -11.74
CA ILE A 260 -15.46 -14.42 -10.60
C ILE A 260 -15.31 -15.77 -9.89
N PRO A 261 -16.38 -16.52 -9.54
CA PRO A 261 -16.24 -17.80 -8.83
C PRO A 261 -15.36 -18.80 -9.57
N ASP A 262 -15.58 -18.97 -10.87
CA ASP A 262 -14.84 -19.90 -11.72
C ASP A 262 -13.39 -19.46 -11.94
N LEU A 263 -13.15 -18.14 -11.92
CA LEU A 263 -11.81 -17.56 -12.10
C LEU A 263 -10.93 -17.69 -10.85
N ILE A 264 -11.53 -17.71 -9.65
CA ILE A 264 -10.81 -17.77 -8.36
C ILE A 264 -10.82 -19.16 -7.71
N GLU A 265 -11.52 -20.11 -8.29
CA GLU A 265 -11.51 -21.50 -7.86
C GLU A 265 -10.10 -22.09 -8.00
N GLN A 266 -9.61 -22.71 -6.92
CA GLN A 266 -8.37 -23.48 -6.98
C GLN A 266 -8.66 -24.79 -7.74
N LYS A 267 -8.00 -24.99 -8.87
CA LYS A 267 -8.06 -26.26 -9.58
C LYS A 267 -7.11 -27.23 -8.89
N ASP A 268 -7.67 -28.33 -8.38
CA ASP A 268 -6.94 -29.46 -7.78
C ASP A 268 -5.96 -30.12 -8.77
#